data_AF-A0A833D949-F1
#
_entry.id   AF-A0A833D949-F1
#
_cell.length_a   1.000
_cell.length_b   1.000
_cell.length_c   1.000
_cell.angle_alpha   90.00
_cell.angle_beta   90.00
_cell.angle_gamma   90.00
#
_symmetry.space_group_name_H-M   'P 1'
#
loop_
_entity.id
_entity.type
_entity.pdbx_description
1 polymer ?
#
loop_
_entity_poly.entity_id
_entity_poly.type
_entity_poly.pdbx_seq_one_letter_code
_entity_poly.pdbx_strand_id
1 'polypeptide(L)'
;MANTTGTMGKGSYHFRNLKLLDPRHDEIRGGYEVLVEAGKIKEVSLPLLLVDGNPLADVTLLESEGKHLAAIMKGGVFHKNRLGR
;
A
#
# COMPACT_ATOMS: atom_id res chain seq x y z
N MET A 1 31.22 -11.81 -20.72
CA MET A 1 30.16 -11.64 -19.70
C MET A 1 28.97 -11.02 -20.40
N ALA A 2 27.87 -11.74 -20.57
CA ALA A 2 26.70 -11.23 -21.28
C ALA A 2 25.86 -10.39 -20.31
N ASN A 3 25.74 -9.09 -20.57
CA ASN A 3 24.76 -8.25 -19.89
C ASN A 3 23.40 -8.51 -20.54
N THR A 4 22.60 -9.36 -19.91
CA THR A 4 21.20 -9.56 -20.32
C THR A 4 20.38 -8.38 -19.81
N THR A 5 20.34 -7.30 -20.58
CA THR A 5 19.31 -6.26 -20.40
C THR A 5 17.99 -6.86 -20.84
N GLY A 6 17.32 -7.57 -19.93
CA GLY A 6 15.96 -8.02 -20.14
C GLY A 6 15.06 -6.80 -20.33
N THR A 7 14.53 -6.62 -21.54
CA THR A 7 13.49 -5.64 -21.80
C THR A 7 12.24 -6.09 -21.04
N MET A 8 12.09 -5.63 -19.80
CA MET A 8 10.84 -5.75 -19.04
C MET A 8 9.75 -5.16 -19.93
N GLY A 9 8.84 -6.01 -20.42
CA GLY A 9 7.94 -5.68 -21.52
C GLY A 9 7.07 -4.46 -21.22
N LYS A 10 6.31 -4.00 -22.23
CA LYS A 10 5.31 -2.92 -22.11
C LYS A 10 4.12 -3.26 -21.18
N GLY A 11 4.34 -4.08 -20.15
CA GLY A 11 3.34 -4.49 -19.16
C GLY A 11 3.24 -3.53 -17.99
N SER A 12 2.12 -3.66 -17.27
CA SER A 12 1.90 -3.05 -15.95
C SER A 12 2.07 -4.13 -14.89
N TYR A 13 2.79 -3.81 -13.81
CA TYR A 13 3.06 -4.71 -12.70
C TYR A 13 2.68 -4.02 -11.39
N HIS A 14 1.89 -4.71 -10.57
CA HIS A 14 1.55 -4.26 -9.24
C HIS A 14 2.20 -5.17 -8.21
N PHE A 15 3.25 -4.66 -7.56
CA PHE A 15 3.93 -5.35 -6.48
C PHE A 15 3.29 -4.98 -5.15
N ARG A 16 3.00 -5.97 -4.33
CA ARG A 16 2.20 -5.82 -3.11
C ARG A 16 3.01 -6.21 -1.88
N ASN A 17 2.81 -5.49 -0.79
CA ASN A 17 3.46 -5.73 0.50
C ASN A 17 5.00 -5.84 0.41
N LEU A 18 5.64 -4.97 -0.37
CA LEU A 18 7.09 -4.92 -0.49
C LEU A 18 7.73 -4.37 0.79
N LYS A 19 8.95 -4.87 1.05
CA LYS A 19 9.89 -4.30 2.01
C LYS A 19 10.89 -3.43 1.25
N LEU A 20 10.91 -2.12 1.54
CA LEU A 20 11.74 -1.13 0.85
C LEU A 20 12.62 -0.37 1.84
N LEU A 21 13.80 0.05 1.39
CA LEU A 21 14.66 0.98 2.11
C LEU A 21 14.13 2.41 1.90
N ASP A 22 13.85 3.13 3.00
CA ASP A 22 13.53 4.56 2.97
C ASP A 22 14.71 5.32 3.59
N PRO A 23 15.51 6.09 2.82
CA PRO A 23 16.70 6.77 3.33
C PRO A 23 16.46 7.75 4.49
N ARG A 24 15.20 8.08 4.79
CA ARG A 24 14.82 8.91 5.94
C ARG A 24 14.75 8.10 7.25
N HIS A 25 14.84 6.78 7.16
CA HIS A 25 14.74 5.84 8.26
C HIS A 25 15.90 4.83 8.16
N ASP A 26 16.54 4.51 9.28
CA ASP A 26 17.68 3.57 9.31
C ASP A 26 17.25 2.09 9.26
N GLU A 27 16.07 1.80 8.71
CA GLU A 27 15.47 0.46 8.69
C GLU A 27 14.74 0.16 7.37
N ILE A 28 14.66 -1.13 7.01
CA ILE A 28 13.82 -1.59 5.90
C ILE A 28 12.38 -1.68 6.38
N ARG A 29 11.48 -0.95 5.71
CA ARG A 29 10.06 -0.85 6.07
C ARG A 29 9.18 -1.66 5.12
N GLY A 30 8.16 -2.32 5.66
CA GLY A 30 7.20 -3.13 4.91
C GLY A 30 5.91 -2.40 4.57
N GLY A 31 5.05 -3.07 3.79
CA GLY A 31 3.69 -2.61 3.49
C GLY A 31 3.56 -1.74 2.24
N TYR A 32 4.65 -1.50 1.51
CA TYR A 32 4.60 -0.71 0.29
C TYR A 32 3.95 -1.47 -0.86
N GLU A 33 3.08 -0.78 -1.59
CA GLU A 33 2.54 -1.21 -2.86
C GLU A 33 3.21 -0.37 -3.96
N VAL A 34 3.69 -1.00 -5.03
CA VAL A 34 4.43 -0.35 -6.11
C VAL A 34 3.82 -0.67 -7.46
N LEU A 35 3.40 0.36 -8.18
CA LEU A 35 2.94 0.26 -9.56
C LEU A 35 4.11 0.55 -10.51
N VAL A 36 4.42 -0.38 -11.39
CA VAL A 36 5.43 -0.24 -12.45
C VAL A 36 4.77 -0.36 -13.80
N GLU A 37 4.95 0.65 -14.65
CA GLU A 37 4.46 0.64 -16.03
C GLU A 37 5.60 0.93 -17.00
N ALA A 38 5.70 0.13 -18.06
CA ALA A 38 6.73 0.29 -19.09
C ALA A 38 8.15 0.40 -18.48
N GLY A 39 8.42 -0.39 -17.44
CA GLY A 39 9.70 -0.43 -16.74
C GLY A 39 9.99 0.76 -15.82
N LYS A 40 9.02 1.66 -15.58
CA LYS A 40 9.16 2.79 -14.66
C LYS A 40 8.24 2.66 -13.46
N ILE A 41 8.73 2.99 -12.27
CA ILE A 41 7.89 3.16 -11.09
C ILE A 41 6.97 4.37 -11.33
N LYS A 42 5.67 4.12 -11.30
CA LYS A 42 4.62 5.14 -11.43
C LYS A 42 4.16 5.63 -10.07
N GLU A 43 3.99 4.71 -9.13
CA GLU A 43 3.47 4.99 -7.81
C GLU A 43 4.16 4.09 -6.77
N VAL A 44 4.41 4.67 -5.59
CA VAL A 44 4.74 3.95 -4.37
C VAL A 44 3.75 4.45 -3.32
N SER A 45 2.93 3.57 -2.77
CA SER A 45 1.92 3.92 -1.78
C SER A 45 1.87 2.94 -0.62
N LEU A 46 1.13 3.32 0.43
CA LEU A 46 0.86 2.51 1.60
C LEU A 46 -0.66 2.30 1.72
N PRO A 47 -1.11 1.17 2.27
CA PRO A 47 -2.50 0.99 2.63
C PRO A 47 -2.92 2.02 3.69
N LEU A 48 -4.14 2.51 3.57
CA LEU A 48 -4.73 3.46 4.51
C LEU A 48 -6.04 2.90 5.09
N LEU A 49 -6.18 3.03 6.40
CA LEU A 49 -7.39 2.70 7.16
C LEU A 49 -7.92 3.98 7.79
N LEU A 50 -9.21 4.26 7.59
CA LEU A 50 -9.92 5.27 8.37
C LEU A 50 -10.76 4.57 9.42
N VAL A 51 -10.48 4.87 10.69
CA VAL A 51 -11.13 4.27 11.86
C VAL A 51 -12.04 5.30 12.53
N ASP A 52 -13.26 4.91 12.85
CA ASP A 52 -14.23 5.68 13.62
C ASP A 52 -13.83 5.65 15.11
N GLY A 53 -12.97 6.59 15.53
CA GLY A 53 -12.44 6.70 16.89
C GLY A 53 -10.92 6.76 16.94
N ASN A 54 -10.34 6.77 18.15
CA ASN A 54 -8.90 6.76 18.34
C ASN A 54 -8.41 5.34 18.73
N PRO A 55 -7.79 4.59 17.81
CA PRO A 55 -7.31 3.23 18.10
C PRO A 55 -6.14 3.20 19.10
N LEU A 56 -5.45 4.32 19.34
CA LEU A 56 -4.45 4.41 20.40
C LEU A 56 -5.07 4.50 21.80
N ALA A 57 -6.31 4.97 21.89
CA ALA A 57 -7.08 4.99 23.14
C ALA A 57 -7.86 3.69 23.35
N ASP A 58 -8.27 3.02 22.26
CA ASP A 58 -9.02 1.77 22.30
C ASP A 58 -8.68 0.87 21.08
N VAL A 59 -7.86 -0.15 21.32
CA VAL A 59 -7.42 -1.09 20.26
C VAL A 59 -8.56 -1.97 19.73
N THR A 60 -9.64 -2.16 20.50
CA THR A 60 -10.77 -3.04 20.13
C THR A 60 -11.52 -2.55 18.88
N LEU A 61 -11.34 -1.27 18.53
CA LEU A 61 -11.81 -0.66 17.28
C LEU A 61 -11.28 -1.39 16.03
N LEU A 62 -10.11 -2.06 16.12
CA LEU A 62 -9.50 -2.82 15.02
C LEU A 62 -9.97 -4.28 14.93
N GLU A 63 -10.47 -4.85 16.03
CA GLU A 63 -10.80 -6.29 16.12
C GLU A 63 -12.21 -6.62 15.62
N SER A 64 -13.10 -5.63 15.62
CA SER A 64 -14.56 -5.78 15.46
C SER A 64 -15.02 -6.10 14.02
N GLU A 65 -14.35 -7.01 13.30
CA GLU A 65 -14.58 -7.34 11.88
C GLU A 65 -14.69 -6.10 10.98
N GLY A 66 -13.94 -5.07 11.33
CA GLY A 66 -13.94 -3.79 10.63
C GLY A 66 -15.22 -2.94 10.80
N LYS A 67 -16.09 -3.20 11.80
CA LYS A 67 -17.28 -2.38 12.09
C LYS A 67 -16.97 -0.90 12.28
N HIS A 68 -15.80 -0.57 12.81
CA HIS A 68 -15.31 0.80 13.01
C HIS A 68 -14.41 1.28 11.87
N LEU A 69 -14.19 0.49 10.81
CA LEU A 69 -13.44 0.93 9.64
C LEU A 69 -14.38 1.67 8.68
N ALA A 70 -14.36 2.99 8.72
CA ALA A 70 -15.10 3.86 7.80
C ALA A 70 -14.63 3.72 6.36
N ALA A 71 -13.31 3.62 6.16
CA ALA A 71 -12.73 3.40 4.84
C ALA A 71 -11.47 2.52 4.90
N ILE A 72 -11.24 1.78 3.82
CA ILE A 72 -10.06 0.97 3.57
C ILE A 72 -9.61 1.30 2.15
N MET A 73 -8.42 1.87 2.00
CA MET A 73 -7.83 2.16 0.71
C MET A 73 -6.53 1.38 0.55
N LYS A 74 -6.37 0.73 -0.60
CA LYS A 74 -5.16 -0.02 -0.95
C LYS A 74 -4.82 0.27 -2.40
N GLY A 75 -3.56 0.65 -2.67
CA GLY A 75 -3.09 1.00 -4.03
C GLY A 75 -3.97 2.04 -4.71
N GLY A 76 -4.37 3.09 -3.97
CA GLY A 76 -5.24 4.16 -4.48
C GLY A 76 -6.72 3.78 -4.70
N VAL A 77 -7.10 2.52 -4.47
CA VAL A 77 -8.49 2.04 -4.67
C VAL A 77 -9.17 1.83 -3.32
N PHE A 78 -10.40 2.32 -3.16
CA PHE A 78 -11.22 2.03 -1.99
C PHE A 78 -11.77 0.59 -2.06
N HIS A 79 -11.40 -0.21 -1.07
CA HIS A 79 -11.96 -1.56 -0.83
C HIS A 79 -13.17 -1.51 0.12
N LYS A 80 -13.25 -0.46 0.95
CA LYS A 80 -14.41 -0.11 1.77
C LYS A 80 -14.49 1.40 1.85
N ASN A 81 -15.68 1.98 1.69
CA ASN A 81 -15.91 3.40 1.88
C ASN A 81 -17.36 3.65 2.31
N ARG A 82 -17.56 4.09 3.55
CA ARG A 82 -18.88 4.49 4.10
C ARG A 82 -19.07 6.01 4.18
N LEU A 83 -18.11 6.79 3.68
CA LEU A 83 -18.14 8.26 3.71
C LEU A 83 -18.86 8.86 2.49
N GLY A 84 -19.00 8.08 1.41
CA GLY A 84 -19.74 8.46 0.22
C GLY A 84 -21.23 8.34 0.44
N ARG A 85 -21.85 9.43 0.89
CA ARG A 85 -23.23 9.77 0.59
C ARG A 85 -23.27 10.62 -0.68
#